data_AF-A0A7Z2V6T2-F1
#
_entry.id   AF-A0A7Z2V6T2-F1
#
_cell.length_a   1.000
_cell.length_b   1.000
_cell.length_c   1.000
_cell.angle_alpha   90.00
_cell.angle_beta   90.00
_cell.angle_gamma   90.00
#
_symmetry.space_group_name_H-M   'P 1'
#
loop_
_entity.id
_entity.type
_entity.pdbx_description
1 polymer ?
#
loop_
_entity_poly.entity_id
_entity_poly.type
_entity_poly.pdbx_seq_one_letter_code
_entity_poly.pdbx_strand_id
1 'polypeptide(L)'
;MKCHIPLLLTAAWLFATATAAAEPLRITQLQRCGDVLDDKQLTFCVQASGLASGDWQARLNGEPLQIEPRSGADDLIRFQLDADDAESGPLWLEQNGESSNPVWLSLGSSYVLAADEDEVVENADGLTTYLNLVSVIIEEQHDGAEEARQLAEKYDAKVVGAIPPLNTYQLRLPASNLDERDAAVLRLGNEVSVDAVVIEESGAEKNIERDSDTASAKENEEWASNRLMDAVNFYQRRLKGEENTIKTHPIRLGLIERDVDFDAPDFAGYTGDCRKDKSRTCVYARDAGKADGHGTTVAGILAAGWDDGGNSGFLSALDDVGPGFDVIVDRSSDAGITANIAASVNLVQDGARVLNWSWGIHRIGAIDVKGDPIDSLVRSGIAMSGYEELLEEFFLWLRSEHPDVVVVNSAGNGSSFSGRDEYRLPSSFITDQLFVVGGHQRSNENVSVDDPQYAIRRKASNIDMRVDITAAACVRGSTPTPHEKGAEHCGTSYATPLVAGLLAAMLSINPDLEPSQLRMLLRRSAMTIGEEHDFEPMEADDLTAPILPSERGNELNNPDVGHSARLDMYKALDLAVQSLDSVR
;
A
#
# COMPACT_ATOMS: atom_id res chain seq x y z
N MET A 1 36.22 32.03 -72.25
CA MET A 1 37.38 31.71 -71.40
C MET A 1 36.88 31.06 -70.12
N LYS A 2 37.31 29.81 -69.91
CA LYS A 2 37.20 28.94 -68.72
C LYS A 2 35.81 28.66 -68.13
N CYS A 3 35.25 27.57 -68.64
CA CYS A 3 34.20 26.72 -68.11
C CYS A 3 34.73 25.92 -66.90
N HIS A 4 33.99 25.86 -65.79
CA HIS A 4 34.26 24.93 -64.69
C HIS A 4 33.03 24.04 -64.50
N ILE A 5 33.24 22.74 -64.71
CA ILE A 5 32.30 21.64 -64.41
C ILE A 5 32.64 21.14 -63.00
N PRO A 6 31.68 21.02 -62.07
CA PRO A 6 31.86 20.18 -60.90
C PRO A 6 31.19 18.81 -61.10
N LEU A 7 31.92 17.82 -60.63
CA LEU A 7 31.70 16.39 -60.62
C LEU A 7 30.50 16.03 -59.71
N LEU A 8 29.50 15.30 -60.24
CA LEU A 8 28.43 14.70 -59.44
C LEU A 8 28.95 13.38 -58.84
N LEU A 9 29.19 13.37 -57.53
CA LEU A 9 29.39 12.17 -56.71
C LEU A 9 28.03 11.75 -56.14
N THR A 10 27.47 10.67 -56.64
CA THR A 10 26.27 10.01 -56.08
C THR A 10 26.67 9.20 -54.84
N ALA A 11 26.35 9.72 -53.65
CA ALA A 11 26.42 8.96 -52.41
C ALA A 11 25.10 8.19 -52.22
N ALA A 12 25.17 6.86 -52.27
CA ALA A 12 24.07 5.97 -51.94
C ALA A 12 23.86 5.98 -50.41
N TRP A 13 22.70 6.46 -49.97
CA TRP A 13 22.24 6.34 -48.59
C TRP A 13 21.64 4.95 -48.39
N LEU A 14 22.35 4.10 -47.65
CA LEU A 14 21.77 2.90 -47.03
C LEU A 14 20.88 3.35 -45.88
N PHE A 15 19.56 3.27 -46.07
CA PHE A 15 18.61 3.35 -44.97
C PHE A 15 18.73 2.06 -44.14
N ALA A 16 19.40 2.14 -42.99
CA ALA A 16 19.23 1.16 -41.94
C ALA A 16 17.81 1.34 -41.40
N THR A 17 16.92 0.39 -41.69
CA THR A 17 15.64 0.28 -41.00
C THR A 17 15.94 -0.03 -39.53
N ALA A 18 15.73 0.95 -38.65
CA ALA A 18 15.63 0.69 -37.23
C ALA A 18 14.46 -0.26 -37.03
N THR A 19 14.74 -1.53 -36.72
CA THR A 19 13.75 -2.42 -36.12
C THR A 19 13.38 -1.79 -34.78
N ALA A 20 12.16 -1.25 -34.68
CA ALA A 20 11.59 -0.92 -33.38
C ALA A 20 11.68 -2.18 -32.51
N ALA A 21 12.26 -2.06 -31.31
CA ALA A 21 12.22 -3.15 -30.34
C ALA A 21 10.75 -3.48 -30.07
N ALA A 22 10.42 -4.76 -29.97
CA ALA A 22 9.09 -5.17 -29.55
C ALA A 22 8.82 -4.63 -28.14
N GLU A 23 7.64 -4.07 -27.93
CA GLU A 23 7.20 -3.60 -26.63
C GLU A 23 7.06 -4.80 -25.68
N PRO A 24 7.60 -4.74 -24.43
CA PRO A 24 7.49 -5.85 -23.49
C PRO A 24 6.03 -6.21 -23.18
N LEU A 25 5.74 -7.50 -23.06
CA LEU A 25 4.42 -7.97 -22.61
C LEU A 25 4.20 -7.56 -21.15
N ARG A 26 3.22 -6.69 -20.85
CA ARG A 26 2.89 -6.26 -19.48
C ARG A 26 1.40 -6.21 -19.26
N ILE A 27 0.92 -6.66 -18.10
CA ILE A 27 -0.45 -6.42 -17.64
C ILE A 27 -0.49 -5.06 -16.96
N THR A 28 -1.15 -4.10 -17.61
CA THR A 28 -1.29 -2.72 -17.13
C THR A 28 -2.59 -2.48 -16.38
N GLN A 29 -3.63 -3.30 -16.64
CA GLN A 29 -4.88 -3.24 -15.89
C GLN A 29 -5.42 -4.65 -15.60
N LEU A 30 -6.01 -4.81 -14.42
CA LEU A 30 -6.82 -5.94 -14.01
C LEU A 30 -7.95 -5.40 -13.13
N GLN A 31 -9.20 -5.68 -13.49
CA GLN A 31 -10.37 -5.30 -12.70
C GLN A 31 -11.55 -6.24 -12.89
N ARG A 32 -12.47 -6.23 -11.92
CA ARG A 32 -13.81 -6.79 -12.07
C ARG A 32 -14.59 -5.97 -13.10
N CYS A 33 -15.40 -6.62 -13.95
CA CYS A 33 -16.22 -5.93 -14.93
C CYS A 33 -17.50 -6.70 -15.25
N GLY A 34 -18.48 -6.04 -15.89
CA GLY A 34 -19.79 -6.65 -16.10
C GLY A 34 -20.65 -6.58 -14.84
N ASP A 35 -21.31 -7.69 -14.47
CA ASP A 35 -22.07 -7.76 -13.22
C ASP A 35 -21.11 -8.02 -12.05
N VAL A 36 -20.68 -6.95 -11.39
CA VAL A 36 -19.70 -7.03 -10.30
C VAL A 36 -20.29 -7.58 -9.00
N LEU A 37 -21.62 -7.65 -8.91
CA LEU A 37 -22.35 -8.20 -7.76
C LEU A 37 -22.55 -9.73 -7.85
N ASP A 38 -22.28 -10.33 -9.00
CA ASP A 38 -22.26 -11.80 -9.14
C ASP A 38 -21.02 -12.34 -8.43
N ASP A 39 -21.24 -13.09 -7.35
CA ASP A 39 -20.23 -13.71 -6.50
C ASP A 39 -19.87 -15.15 -6.92
N LYS A 40 -20.55 -15.68 -7.94
CA LYS A 40 -20.30 -17.03 -8.48
C LYS A 40 -19.62 -16.97 -9.83
N GLN A 41 -20.20 -16.25 -10.78
CA GLN A 41 -19.67 -16.13 -12.14
C GLN A 41 -18.90 -14.84 -12.29
N LEU A 42 -17.65 -14.92 -11.88
CA LEU A 42 -16.76 -13.80 -11.74
C LEU A 42 -16.21 -13.34 -13.08
N THR A 43 -16.49 -12.11 -13.49
CA THR A 43 -16.03 -11.58 -14.77
C THR A 43 -14.90 -10.56 -14.58
N PHE A 44 -13.79 -10.79 -15.28
CA PHE A 44 -12.59 -9.96 -15.22
C PHE A 44 -12.27 -9.33 -16.57
N CYS A 45 -11.73 -8.11 -16.52
CA CYS A 45 -11.22 -7.36 -17.64
C CYS A 45 -9.73 -7.05 -17.40
N VAL A 46 -8.90 -7.41 -18.38
CA VAL A 46 -7.45 -7.29 -18.33
C VAL A 46 -6.98 -6.52 -19.55
N GLN A 47 -6.14 -5.50 -19.33
CA GLN A 47 -5.45 -4.80 -20.40
C GLN A 47 -3.96 -5.15 -20.33
N ALA A 48 -3.35 -5.39 -21.49
CA ALA A 48 -1.94 -5.68 -21.59
C ALA A 48 -1.27 -4.91 -22.74
N SER A 49 -0.09 -4.34 -22.48
CA SER A 49 0.80 -3.82 -23.51
C SER A 49 1.71 -4.93 -24.07
N GLY A 50 2.27 -4.73 -25.26
CA GLY A 50 3.15 -5.71 -25.92
C GLY A 50 2.47 -7.00 -26.40
N LEU A 51 1.16 -7.19 -26.13
CA LEU A 51 0.42 -8.37 -26.58
C LEU A 51 0.07 -8.27 -28.07
N ALA A 52 0.71 -9.11 -28.89
CA ALA A 52 0.47 -9.13 -30.32
C ALA A 52 -0.73 -10.01 -30.71
N SER A 53 -1.26 -9.80 -31.92
CA SER A 53 -2.21 -10.72 -32.53
C SER A 53 -1.57 -12.10 -32.73
N GLY A 54 -2.20 -13.15 -32.22
CA GLY A 54 -1.69 -14.53 -32.33
C GLY A 54 -2.08 -15.38 -31.13
N ASP A 55 -1.41 -16.53 -30.99
CA ASP A 55 -1.61 -17.42 -29.85
C ASP A 55 -0.93 -16.83 -28.60
N TRP A 56 -1.68 -16.79 -27.51
CA TRP A 56 -1.21 -16.40 -26.19
C TRP A 56 -1.96 -17.24 -25.14
N GLN A 57 -1.44 -17.32 -23.93
CA GLN A 57 -2.03 -18.11 -22.85
C GLN A 57 -2.02 -17.30 -21.55
N ALA A 58 -3.18 -17.18 -20.89
CA ALA A 58 -3.22 -16.74 -19.50
C ALA A 58 -3.02 -17.93 -18.57
N ARG A 59 -2.32 -17.73 -17.46
CA ARG A 59 -2.18 -18.72 -16.38
C ARG A 59 -2.67 -18.13 -15.07
N LEU A 60 -3.48 -18.87 -14.34
CA LEU A 60 -3.86 -18.59 -12.95
C LEU A 60 -3.32 -19.71 -12.07
N ASN A 61 -2.55 -19.38 -11.03
CA ASN A 61 -1.91 -20.38 -10.17
C ASN A 61 -1.05 -21.40 -10.94
N GLY A 62 -0.45 -20.99 -12.07
CA GLY A 62 0.32 -21.86 -12.97
C GLY A 62 -0.51 -22.66 -13.98
N GLU A 63 -1.82 -22.75 -13.77
CA GLU A 63 -2.72 -23.51 -14.65
C GLU A 63 -3.25 -22.66 -15.81
N PRO A 64 -3.28 -23.19 -17.04
CA PRO A 64 -3.83 -22.48 -18.20
C PRO A 64 -5.31 -22.12 -18.04
N LEU A 65 -5.64 -20.83 -18.12
CA LEU A 65 -7.03 -20.38 -18.20
C LEU A 65 -7.57 -20.55 -19.62
N GLN A 66 -8.81 -21.05 -19.71
CA GLN A 66 -9.55 -21.06 -20.97
C GLN A 66 -10.20 -19.70 -21.15
N ILE A 67 -9.64 -18.87 -22.03
CA ILE A 67 -10.21 -17.56 -22.36
C ILE A 67 -10.85 -17.63 -23.73
N GLU A 68 -12.12 -17.29 -23.83
CA GLU A 68 -12.78 -17.14 -25.12
C GLU A 68 -12.29 -15.85 -25.80
N PRO A 69 -11.60 -15.94 -26.96
CA PRO A 69 -11.13 -14.75 -27.65
C PRO A 69 -12.34 -13.95 -28.18
N ARG A 70 -12.52 -12.73 -27.69
CA ARG A 70 -13.45 -11.77 -28.30
C ARG A 70 -12.68 -10.87 -29.27
N SER A 71 -13.01 -10.98 -30.55
CA SER A 71 -12.60 -10.00 -31.56
C SER A 71 -13.37 -8.69 -31.35
N GLY A 72 -12.67 -7.60 -31.06
CA GLY A 72 -13.19 -6.25 -30.94
C GLY A 72 -12.04 -5.25 -31.00
N ALA A 73 -12.32 -4.00 -31.36
CA ALA A 73 -11.31 -2.97 -31.64
C ALA A 73 -10.61 -2.40 -30.39
N ASP A 74 -10.69 -3.08 -29.24
CA ASP A 74 -10.14 -2.63 -27.96
C ASP A 74 -9.21 -3.70 -27.39
N ASP A 75 -8.04 -3.30 -26.90
CA ASP A 75 -6.96 -4.15 -26.34
C ASP A 75 -7.32 -4.82 -24.99
N LEU A 76 -8.61 -5.10 -24.76
CA LEU A 76 -9.15 -5.59 -23.49
C LEU A 76 -9.52 -7.08 -23.55
N ILE A 77 -8.81 -7.89 -22.78
CA ILE A 77 -9.11 -9.31 -22.57
C ILE A 77 -10.22 -9.43 -21.53
N ARG A 78 -11.27 -10.20 -21.82
CA ARG A 78 -12.36 -10.48 -20.88
C ARG A 78 -12.54 -11.98 -20.71
N PHE A 79 -12.61 -12.44 -19.46
CA PHE A 79 -12.89 -13.84 -19.14
C PHE A 79 -13.78 -13.98 -17.91
N GLN A 80 -14.35 -15.17 -17.75
CA GLN A 80 -15.20 -15.53 -16.63
C GLN A 80 -14.57 -16.70 -15.88
N LEU A 81 -14.66 -16.65 -14.55
CA LEU A 81 -14.26 -17.72 -13.64
C LEU A 81 -15.46 -18.09 -12.77
N ASP A 82 -15.63 -19.38 -12.53
CA ASP A 82 -16.50 -19.82 -11.45
C ASP A 82 -15.72 -19.74 -10.13
N ALA A 83 -16.24 -19.00 -9.15
CA ALA A 83 -15.62 -18.85 -7.85
C ALA A 83 -15.51 -20.18 -7.08
N ASP A 84 -16.37 -21.16 -7.38
CA ASP A 84 -16.33 -22.48 -6.74
C ASP A 84 -15.25 -23.41 -7.33
N ASP A 85 -14.78 -23.13 -8.56
CA ASP A 85 -13.82 -23.97 -9.29
C ASP A 85 -12.39 -23.37 -9.34
N ALA A 86 -12.19 -22.20 -8.74
CA ALA A 86 -10.90 -21.48 -8.76
C ALA A 86 -10.53 -20.95 -7.36
N GLU A 87 -9.25 -20.62 -7.19
CA GLU A 87 -8.74 -19.96 -5.99
C GLU A 87 -8.05 -18.66 -6.39
N SER A 88 -8.14 -17.63 -5.53
CA SER A 88 -7.37 -16.39 -5.69
C SER A 88 -5.89 -16.68 -5.84
N GLY A 89 -5.19 -15.92 -6.69
CA GLY A 89 -3.78 -16.19 -6.94
C GLY A 89 -3.15 -15.40 -8.09
N PRO A 90 -1.86 -15.65 -8.37
CA PRO A 90 -1.16 -14.99 -9.46
C PRO A 90 -1.74 -15.34 -10.83
N LEU A 91 -2.03 -14.28 -11.59
CA LEU A 91 -2.37 -14.30 -13.01
C LEU A 91 -1.22 -13.69 -13.81
N TRP A 92 -0.80 -14.34 -14.90
CA TRP A 92 0.10 -13.76 -15.90
C TRP A 92 -0.24 -14.23 -17.31
N LEU A 93 0.27 -13.51 -18.31
CA LEU A 93 0.15 -13.84 -19.72
C LEU A 93 1.46 -14.39 -20.26
N GLU A 94 1.38 -15.32 -21.22
CA GLU A 94 2.51 -15.88 -21.95
C GLU A 94 2.28 -15.74 -23.46
N GLN A 95 3.26 -15.22 -24.18
CA GLN A 95 3.26 -15.17 -25.65
C GLN A 95 4.68 -15.27 -26.18
N ASN A 96 4.91 -16.11 -27.20
CA ASN A 96 6.21 -16.25 -27.89
C ASN A 96 7.42 -16.55 -26.97
N GLY A 97 7.19 -17.17 -25.81
CA GLY A 97 8.23 -17.48 -24.82
C GLY A 97 8.54 -16.33 -23.85
N GLU A 98 7.83 -15.20 -23.95
CA GLU A 98 7.85 -14.12 -22.98
C GLU A 98 6.67 -14.26 -22.01
N SER A 99 6.85 -13.74 -20.80
CA SER A 99 5.82 -13.68 -19.76
C SER A 99 5.61 -12.25 -19.32
N SER A 100 4.36 -11.90 -19.01
CA SER A 100 4.05 -10.62 -18.36
C SER A 100 4.56 -10.57 -16.92
N ASN A 101 4.50 -9.39 -16.32
CA ASN A 101 4.40 -9.28 -14.87
C ASN A 101 3.19 -10.07 -14.35
N PRO A 102 3.31 -10.73 -13.18
CA PRO A 102 2.18 -11.36 -12.55
C PRO A 102 1.38 -10.32 -11.75
N VAL A 103 0.05 -10.44 -11.80
CA VAL A 103 -0.91 -9.67 -11.00
C VAL A 103 -1.63 -10.62 -10.05
N TRP A 104 -2.06 -10.16 -8.87
CA TRP A 104 -2.89 -10.97 -8.00
C TRP A 104 -4.35 -10.85 -8.43
N LEU A 105 -4.99 -11.96 -8.76
CA LEU A 105 -6.41 -12.01 -9.06
C LEU A 105 -7.15 -12.50 -7.81
N SER A 106 -7.88 -11.61 -7.17
CA SER A 106 -8.78 -11.96 -6.07
C SER A 106 -10.13 -12.42 -6.60
N LEU A 107 -10.65 -13.50 -6.02
CA LEU A 107 -12.03 -13.95 -6.20
C LEU A 107 -12.98 -13.36 -5.14
N GLY A 108 -12.48 -12.48 -4.27
CA GLY A 108 -13.28 -11.80 -3.25
C GLY A 108 -14.43 -10.98 -3.84
N SER A 109 -15.51 -10.87 -3.07
CA SER A 109 -16.74 -10.20 -3.47
C SER A 109 -16.73 -8.68 -3.25
N SER A 110 -15.65 -8.12 -2.69
CA SER A 110 -15.59 -6.70 -2.37
C SER A 110 -15.11 -5.91 -3.59
N TYR A 111 -15.99 -5.12 -4.17
CA TYR A 111 -15.68 -4.27 -5.31
C TYR A 111 -16.63 -3.08 -5.41
N VAL A 112 -16.07 -1.91 -5.66
CA VAL A 112 -16.82 -0.67 -5.91
C VAL A 112 -16.37 -0.01 -7.21
N LEU A 113 -17.28 0.68 -7.89
CA LEU A 113 -17.00 1.37 -9.14
C LEU A 113 -16.35 2.71 -8.89
N ALA A 114 -15.38 3.04 -9.74
CA ALA A 114 -14.92 4.41 -9.94
C ALA A 114 -15.92 5.15 -10.83
N ALA A 115 -16.04 6.46 -10.63
CA ALA A 115 -16.82 7.31 -11.52
C ALA A 115 -16.10 7.52 -12.85
N ASP A 116 -16.86 7.64 -13.93
CA ASP A 116 -16.32 8.08 -15.22
C ASP A 116 -15.94 9.57 -15.18
N GLU A 117 -15.09 10.03 -16.11
CA GLU A 117 -14.58 11.42 -16.11
C GLU A 117 -15.70 12.48 -16.14
N ASP A 118 -16.83 12.20 -16.79
CA ASP A 118 -17.99 13.09 -16.87
C ASP A 118 -18.95 12.98 -15.67
N GLU A 119 -18.71 12.04 -14.76
CA GLU A 119 -19.46 11.82 -13.51
C GLU A 119 -18.71 12.37 -12.28
N VAL A 120 -17.62 13.11 -12.52
CA VAL A 120 -16.80 13.76 -11.51
C VAL A 120 -16.99 15.28 -11.60
N VAL A 121 -17.30 15.90 -10.47
CA VAL A 121 -17.60 17.34 -10.38
C VAL A 121 -16.88 18.00 -9.20
N GLU A 122 -16.79 19.34 -9.20
CA GLU A 122 -16.21 20.12 -8.11
C GLU A 122 -17.31 20.59 -7.15
N ASN A 123 -17.11 20.40 -5.83
CA ASN A 123 -18.04 20.85 -4.80
C ASN A 123 -17.80 22.33 -4.41
N ALA A 124 -18.61 22.85 -3.49
CA ALA A 124 -18.52 24.25 -3.05
C ALA A 124 -17.18 24.62 -2.37
N ASP A 125 -16.45 23.63 -1.87
CA ASP A 125 -15.14 23.78 -1.24
C ASP A 125 -13.97 23.64 -2.25
N GLY A 126 -14.28 23.46 -3.53
CA GLY A 126 -13.27 23.26 -4.58
C GLY A 126 -12.71 21.84 -4.64
N LEU A 127 -13.37 20.86 -3.99
CA LEU A 127 -12.94 19.47 -3.98
C LEU A 127 -13.65 18.66 -5.06
N THR A 128 -12.90 17.76 -5.69
CA THR A 128 -13.41 16.80 -6.66
C THR A 128 -14.21 15.70 -5.95
N THR A 129 -15.44 15.44 -6.42
CA THR A 129 -16.37 14.45 -5.85
C THR A 129 -17.16 13.73 -6.93
N TYR A 130 -17.65 12.54 -6.59
CA TYR A 130 -18.55 11.78 -7.47
C TYR A 130 -19.95 12.35 -7.46
N LEU A 131 -20.52 12.49 -8.66
CA LEU A 131 -21.82 13.10 -8.87
C LEU A 131 -22.98 12.17 -8.48
N ASN A 132 -22.86 10.88 -8.76
CA ASN A 132 -23.98 9.95 -8.67
C ASN A 132 -23.63 8.60 -8.03
N LEU A 133 -22.39 8.40 -7.57
CA LEU A 133 -21.98 7.21 -6.83
C LEU A 133 -21.83 7.55 -5.35
N VAL A 134 -22.56 6.82 -4.50
CA VAL A 134 -22.44 6.90 -3.04
C VAL A 134 -22.45 5.48 -2.48
N SER A 135 -21.84 5.25 -1.33
CA SER A 135 -22.00 3.98 -0.61
C SER A 135 -22.88 4.18 0.62
N VAL A 136 -23.67 3.17 0.94
CA VAL A 136 -24.46 3.10 2.18
C VAL A 136 -23.91 1.97 3.03
N ILE A 137 -23.66 2.27 4.30
CA ILE A 137 -23.36 1.28 5.33
C ILE A 137 -24.70 0.90 5.95
N ILE A 138 -25.07 -0.36 5.86
CA ILE A 138 -26.33 -0.87 6.40
C ILE A 138 -26.10 -1.33 7.83
N GLU A 139 -27.03 -0.98 8.72
CA GLU A 139 -27.06 -1.41 10.12
C GLU A 139 -26.97 -2.94 10.26
N GLU A 140 -26.12 -3.44 11.16
CA GLU A 140 -25.79 -4.89 11.31
C GLU A 140 -27.02 -5.81 11.48
N GLN A 141 -28.10 -5.28 12.05
CA GLN A 141 -29.33 -6.02 12.32
C GLN A 141 -30.15 -6.35 11.05
N HIS A 142 -29.80 -5.77 9.89
CA HIS A 142 -30.45 -5.97 8.61
C HIS A 142 -29.60 -6.86 7.69
N ASP A 143 -30.26 -7.60 6.79
CA ASP A 143 -29.58 -8.20 5.63
C ASP A 143 -29.24 -7.08 4.64
N GLY A 144 -27.96 -6.67 4.57
CA GLY A 144 -27.62 -5.50 3.79
C GLY A 144 -27.80 -5.66 2.28
N ALA A 145 -27.70 -6.86 1.73
CA ALA A 145 -27.92 -7.07 0.31
C ALA A 145 -29.40 -6.93 -0.05
N GLU A 146 -30.30 -7.42 0.80
CA GLU A 146 -31.74 -7.20 0.66
C GLU A 146 -32.08 -5.72 0.87
N GLU A 147 -31.59 -5.11 1.95
CA GLU A 147 -31.88 -3.73 2.31
C GLU A 147 -31.36 -2.73 1.27
N ALA A 148 -30.13 -2.91 0.77
CA ALA A 148 -29.58 -2.06 -0.28
C ALA A 148 -30.42 -2.11 -1.57
N ARG A 149 -31.01 -3.27 -1.91
CA ARG A 149 -31.95 -3.37 -3.04
C ARG A 149 -33.26 -2.64 -2.75
N GLN A 150 -33.80 -2.75 -1.53
CA GLN A 150 -35.00 -2.02 -1.13
C GLN A 150 -34.77 -0.49 -1.17
N LEU A 151 -33.62 -0.02 -0.69
CA LEU A 151 -33.21 1.37 -0.78
C LEU A 151 -33.04 1.81 -2.24
N ALA A 152 -32.38 1.00 -3.07
CA ALA A 152 -32.22 1.28 -4.49
C ALA A 152 -33.58 1.46 -5.19
N GLU A 153 -34.55 0.57 -4.94
CA GLU A 153 -35.91 0.70 -5.47
C GLU A 153 -36.64 1.94 -4.94
N LYS A 154 -36.53 2.23 -3.64
CA LYS A 154 -37.18 3.39 -2.99
C LYS A 154 -36.68 4.74 -3.54
N TYR A 155 -35.40 4.81 -3.88
CA TYR A 155 -34.71 6.02 -4.31
C TYR A 155 -34.48 6.11 -5.84
N ASP A 156 -35.03 5.17 -6.62
CA ASP A 156 -34.81 5.05 -8.07
C ASP A 156 -33.31 4.99 -8.43
N ALA A 157 -32.53 4.35 -7.56
CA ALA A 157 -31.11 4.12 -7.68
C ALA A 157 -30.82 2.66 -8.11
N LYS A 158 -29.54 2.33 -8.31
CA LYS A 158 -29.09 0.96 -8.61
C LYS A 158 -27.95 0.57 -7.69
N VAL A 159 -27.99 -0.65 -7.16
CA VAL A 159 -26.81 -1.23 -6.51
C VAL A 159 -25.80 -1.57 -7.61
N VAL A 160 -24.57 -1.07 -7.48
CA VAL A 160 -23.52 -1.19 -8.53
C VAL A 160 -22.18 -1.66 -8.00
N GLY A 161 -22.04 -1.83 -6.69
CA GLY A 161 -20.86 -2.36 -6.02
C GLY A 161 -21.18 -2.72 -4.58
N ALA A 162 -20.28 -3.43 -3.91
CA ALA A 162 -20.45 -3.84 -2.53
C ALA A 162 -19.10 -4.13 -1.86
N ILE A 163 -19.07 -4.00 -0.54
CA ILE A 163 -18.07 -4.59 0.35
C ILE A 163 -18.87 -5.41 1.38
N PRO A 164 -19.34 -6.61 1.00
CA PRO A 164 -20.28 -7.37 1.82
C PRO A 164 -19.80 -7.64 3.27
N PRO A 165 -18.50 -7.93 3.52
CA PRO A 165 -18.01 -8.12 4.89
C PRO A 165 -18.19 -6.91 5.82
N LEU A 166 -18.34 -5.70 5.25
CA LEU A 166 -18.55 -4.45 5.99
C LEU A 166 -19.98 -3.92 5.86
N ASN A 167 -20.92 -4.78 5.43
CA ASN A 167 -22.32 -4.44 5.15
C ASN A 167 -22.52 -3.18 4.28
N THR A 168 -21.56 -2.90 3.41
CA THR A 168 -21.48 -1.64 2.65
C THR A 168 -21.85 -1.87 1.19
N TYR A 169 -22.75 -1.06 0.63
CA TYR A 169 -23.25 -1.21 -0.73
C TYR A 169 -23.20 0.11 -1.49
N GLN A 170 -22.67 0.08 -2.71
CA GLN A 170 -22.56 1.26 -3.55
C GLN A 170 -23.82 1.42 -4.40
N LEU A 171 -24.44 2.60 -4.30
CA LEU A 171 -25.60 3.01 -5.06
C LEU A 171 -25.23 4.02 -6.14
N ARG A 172 -25.75 3.80 -7.34
CA ARG A 172 -25.80 4.80 -8.41
C ARG A 172 -27.13 5.53 -8.35
N LEU A 173 -27.08 6.79 -7.94
CA LEU A 173 -28.22 7.68 -7.79
C LEU A 173 -28.67 8.27 -9.13
N PRO A 174 -29.97 8.59 -9.30
CA PRO A 174 -30.47 9.31 -10.48
C PRO A 174 -30.22 10.83 -10.34
N ALA A 175 -29.01 11.24 -9.94
CA ALA A 175 -28.65 12.64 -9.72
C ALA A 175 -27.90 13.19 -10.95
N SER A 176 -28.29 14.41 -11.36
CA SER A 176 -27.67 15.13 -12.49
C SER A 176 -26.82 16.33 -12.06
N ASN A 177 -26.91 16.71 -10.78
CA ASN A 177 -26.16 17.80 -10.17
C ASN A 177 -25.98 17.55 -8.66
N LEU A 178 -25.12 18.36 -8.02
CA LEU A 178 -24.80 18.18 -6.60
C LEU A 178 -25.98 18.46 -5.66
N ASP A 179 -26.87 19.41 -6.00
CA ASP A 179 -28.06 19.69 -5.18
C ASP A 179 -28.97 18.44 -5.09
N GLU A 180 -29.18 17.76 -6.23
CA GLU A 180 -29.93 16.50 -6.28
C GLU A 180 -29.23 15.37 -5.51
N ARG A 181 -27.90 15.23 -5.68
CA ARG A 181 -27.07 14.23 -4.98
C ARG A 181 -27.10 14.46 -3.46
N ASP A 182 -26.89 15.68 -3.00
CA ASP A 182 -26.87 16.03 -1.58
C ASP A 182 -28.26 15.84 -0.94
N ALA A 183 -29.33 16.18 -1.65
CA ALA A 183 -30.69 15.89 -1.20
C ALA A 183 -30.98 14.39 -1.12
N ALA A 184 -30.37 13.55 -1.96
CA ALA A 184 -30.49 12.10 -1.88
C ALA A 184 -29.66 11.55 -0.70
N VAL A 185 -28.41 11.98 -0.53
CA VAL A 185 -27.54 11.60 0.60
C VAL A 185 -28.22 11.91 1.94
N LEU A 186 -28.77 13.11 2.11
CA LEU A 186 -29.50 13.48 3.33
C LEU A 186 -30.71 12.60 3.60
N ARG A 187 -31.44 12.16 2.57
CA ARG A 187 -32.60 11.28 2.74
C ARG A 187 -32.18 9.86 3.09
N LEU A 188 -31.16 9.34 2.41
CA LEU A 188 -30.57 8.03 2.68
C LEU A 188 -30.04 7.93 4.11
N GLY A 189 -29.27 8.93 4.56
CA GLY A 189 -28.76 8.97 5.94
C GLY A 189 -29.83 9.20 7.03
N ASN A 190 -31.11 9.34 6.66
CA ASN A 190 -32.24 9.36 7.61
C ASN A 190 -33.06 8.06 7.58
N GLU A 191 -32.65 7.07 6.78
CA GLU A 191 -33.25 5.75 6.81
C GLU A 191 -32.80 5.01 8.07
N VAL A 192 -33.74 4.38 8.77
CA VAL A 192 -33.46 3.67 10.04
C VAL A 192 -32.52 2.47 9.84
N SER A 193 -32.44 1.96 8.62
CA SER A 193 -31.57 0.84 8.26
C SER A 193 -30.19 1.26 7.78
N VAL A 194 -29.93 2.57 7.61
CA VAL A 194 -28.65 3.10 7.15
C VAL A 194 -27.92 3.69 8.34
N ASP A 195 -26.74 3.15 8.62
CA ASP A 195 -25.84 3.67 9.64
C ASP A 195 -25.12 4.93 9.11
N ALA A 196 -24.50 4.81 7.94
CA ALA A 196 -23.77 5.91 7.32
C ALA A 196 -23.90 5.95 5.79
N VAL A 197 -23.68 7.14 5.23
CA VAL A 197 -23.52 7.33 3.78
C VAL A 197 -22.12 7.83 3.50
N VAL A 198 -21.39 7.10 2.65
CA VAL A 198 -20.03 7.45 2.22
C VAL A 198 -20.10 8.11 0.85
N ILE A 199 -19.55 9.31 0.75
CA ILE A 199 -19.33 9.99 -0.53
C ILE A 199 -17.84 9.98 -0.84
N GLU A 200 -17.50 9.73 -2.10
CA GLU A 200 -16.10 9.76 -2.52
C GLU A 200 -15.72 11.18 -2.95
N GLU A 201 -14.64 11.68 -2.35
CA GLU A 201 -13.99 12.93 -2.70
C GLU A 201 -12.54 12.67 -3.13
N SER A 202 -12.36 11.94 -4.22
CA SER A 202 -11.04 11.65 -4.76
C SER A 202 -10.56 12.76 -5.70
N GLY A 203 -9.56 13.54 -5.28
CA GLY A 203 -8.76 14.36 -6.20
C GLY A 203 -7.56 13.58 -6.74
N ALA A 204 -6.88 14.12 -7.77
CA ALA A 204 -5.55 13.62 -8.15
C ALA A 204 -4.59 13.77 -6.96
N GLU A 205 -4.04 12.66 -6.45
CA GLU A 205 -2.97 12.67 -5.46
C GLU A 205 -1.79 13.46 -6.06
N LYS A 206 -1.55 14.68 -5.58
CA LYS A 206 -0.37 15.44 -5.98
C LYS A 206 0.83 14.82 -5.26
N ASN A 207 1.87 14.50 -6.01
CA ASN A 207 3.18 14.09 -5.48
C ASN A 207 3.80 15.26 -4.68
N ILE A 208 3.42 15.42 -3.42
CA ILE A 208 3.98 16.41 -2.49
C ILE A 208 5.26 15.87 -1.83
N GLU A 209 5.70 14.66 -2.19
CA GLU A 209 6.81 13.95 -1.55
C GLU A 209 8.23 14.41 -1.96
N ARG A 210 8.33 15.64 -2.48
CA ARG A 210 9.60 16.33 -2.75
C ARG A 210 9.82 17.40 -1.69
N ASP A 211 10.31 16.99 -0.53
CA ASP A 211 10.79 17.93 0.47
C ASP A 211 12.12 18.52 -0.03
N SER A 212 12.17 19.84 -0.26
CA SER A 212 13.36 20.53 -0.82
C SER A 212 14.50 20.74 0.20
N ASP A 213 14.36 20.21 1.41
CA ASP A 213 15.39 20.29 2.43
C ASP A 213 16.60 19.44 1.98
N THR A 214 17.73 20.13 1.86
CA THR A 214 19.04 19.68 1.36
C THR A 214 19.31 18.19 1.52
N ALA A 215 19.56 17.52 0.39
CA ALA A 215 20.05 16.14 0.28
C ALA A 215 21.00 15.77 1.42
N SER A 216 20.59 14.83 2.27
CA SER A 216 21.44 14.28 3.32
C SER A 216 21.55 12.76 3.19
N ALA A 217 22.80 12.31 3.32
CA ALA A 217 23.24 10.95 3.53
C ALA A 217 23.10 9.96 2.35
N LYS A 218 24.08 9.06 2.25
CA LYS A 218 24.03 7.91 1.33
C LYS A 218 22.90 6.99 1.81
N GLU A 219 22.15 6.35 0.92
CA GLU A 219 21.09 5.38 1.25
C GLU A 219 21.49 4.39 2.37
N ASN A 220 22.73 3.90 2.34
CA ASN A 220 23.29 3.01 3.36
C ASN A 220 23.28 3.60 4.79
N GLU A 221 23.33 4.93 4.94
CA GLU A 221 23.30 5.63 6.23
C GLU A 221 21.85 5.87 6.72
N GLU A 222 20.87 6.03 5.82
CA GLU A 222 19.46 6.08 6.19
C GLU A 222 18.99 4.72 6.73
N TRP A 223 19.30 3.65 6.01
CA TRP A 223 18.93 2.28 6.38
C TRP A 223 19.66 1.79 7.65
N ALA A 224 20.86 2.33 7.91
CA ALA A 224 21.59 2.11 9.15
C ALA A 224 20.85 2.68 10.38
N SER A 225 20.06 3.76 10.23
CA SER A 225 19.24 4.33 11.31
C SER A 225 18.21 3.36 11.88
N ASN A 226 17.83 2.34 11.09
CA ASN A 226 16.92 1.27 11.49
C ASN A 226 17.63 -0.06 11.81
N ARG A 227 18.97 -0.11 11.70
CA ARG A 227 19.79 -1.33 11.80
C ARG A 227 19.39 -2.45 10.82
N LEU A 228 18.99 -2.07 9.60
CA LEU A 228 18.50 -3.04 8.63
C LEU A 228 19.51 -4.12 8.24
N MET A 229 20.77 -3.73 7.97
CA MET A 229 21.82 -4.70 7.62
C MET A 229 22.11 -5.69 8.75
N ASP A 230 22.02 -5.24 10.00
CA ASP A 230 22.16 -6.13 11.17
C ASP A 230 20.99 -7.12 11.22
N ALA A 231 19.78 -6.66 10.90
CA ALA A 231 18.58 -7.50 10.86
C ALA A 231 18.68 -8.58 9.78
N VAL A 232 19.07 -8.21 8.56
CA VAL A 232 19.31 -9.16 7.45
C VAL A 232 20.36 -10.20 7.84
N ASN A 233 21.49 -9.74 8.37
CA ASN A 233 22.58 -10.63 8.80
C ASN A 233 22.11 -11.59 9.93
N PHE A 234 21.41 -11.06 10.92
CA PHE A 234 20.85 -11.86 12.01
C PHE A 234 19.89 -12.92 11.49
N TYR A 235 18.93 -12.55 10.65
CA TYR A 235 17.95 -13.45 10.06
C TYR A 235 18.64 -14.58 9.29
N GLN A 236 19.55 -14.23 8.36
CA GLN A 236 20.28 -15.21 7.57
C GLN A 236 21.13 -16.18 8.41
N ARG A 237 21.85 -15.67 9.43
CA ARG A 237 22.71 -16.51 10.27
C ARG A 237 21.95 -17.36 11.27
N ARG A 238 20.93 -16.78 11.91
CA ARG A 238 20.15 -17.46 12.95
C ARG A 238 19.34 -18.62 12.37
N LEU A 239 18.85 -18.46 11.14
CA LEU A 239 18.07 -19.47 10.44
C LEU A 239 18.93 -20.53 9.71
N LYS A 240 20.17 -20.22 9.27
CA LYS A 240 21.12 -21.21 8.71
C LYS A 240 21.81 -22.10 9.77
N GLY A 241 21.60 -21.88 11.07
CA GLY A 241 22.35 -22.55 12.14
C GLY A 241 22.12 -24.08 12.24
N GLU A 242 23.20 -24.87 12.30
CA GLU A 242 23.17 -26.35 12.36
C GLU A 242 22.60 -26.91 13.67
N GLU A 243 22.63 -26.17 14.78
CA GLU A 243 22.25 -26.69 16.10
C GLU A 243 20.76 -26.50 16.45
N ASN A 244 20.01 -25.63 15.75
CA ASN A 244 18.56 -25.42 15.94
C ASN A 244 17.98 -24.64 14.75
N THR A 245 17.50 -25.34 13.72
CA THR A 245 16.81 -24.72 12.58
C THR A 245 15.45 -24.21 13.04
N ILE A 246 15.29 -22.88 13.09
CA ILE A 246 13.98 -22.26 13.29
C ILE A 246 13.19 -22.45 12.00
N LYS A 247 12.00 -23.04 12.11
CA LYS A 247 11.11 -23.21 10.96
C LYS A 247 10.41 -21.87 10.69
N THR A 248 10.55 -21.36 9.47
CA THR A 248 9.86 -20.15 9.02
C THR A 248 8.62 -20.48 8.19
N HIS A 249 7.73 -19.49 8.09
CA HIS A 249 6.41 -19.61 7.47
C HIS A 249 6.21 -18.52 6.41
N PRO A 250 5.73 -18.84 5.19
CA PRO A 250 5.44 -17.82 4.19
C PRO A 250 4.40 -16.82 4.71
N ILE A 251 4.64 -15.53 4.48
CA ILE A 251 3.73 -14.45 4.86
C ILE A 251 3.33 -13.68 3.61
N ARG A 252 2.04 -13.35 3.53
CA ARG A 252 1.46 -12.50 2.50
C ARG A 252 1.23 -11.11 3.05
N LEU A 253 1.69 -10.12 2.31
CA LEU A 253 1.56 -8.70 2.60
C LEU A 253 0.75 -8.05 1.48
N GLY A 254 -0.25 -7.25 1.86
CA GLY A 254 -1.00 -6.41 0.95
C GLY A 254 -0.50 -4.96 1.00
N LEU A 255 -0.19 -4.38 -0.15
CA LEU A 255 0.20 -2.98 -0.30
C LEU A 255 -0.91 -2.27 -1.06
N ILE A 256 -1.54 -1.29 -0.40
CA ILE A 256 -2.58 -0.47 -1.04
C ILE A 256 -1.91 0.63 -1.84
N GLU A 257 -1.43 0.26 -3.02
CA GLU A 257 -0.73 1.08 -4.01
C GLU A 257 -1.25 0.74 -5.42
N ARG A 258 -0.97 1.61 -6.40
CA ARG A 258 -1.55 1.50 -7.76
C ARG A 258 -0.86 0.43 -8.61
N ASP A 259 0.45 0.56 -8.77
CA ASP A 259 1.23 -0.14 -9.77
C ASP A 259 2.73 -0.18 -9.40
N VAL A 260 3.48 -1.02 -10.13
CA VAL A 260 4.93 -1.17 -10.02
C VAL A 260 5.52 -1.26 -11.42
N ASP A 261 6.62 -0.56 -11.69
CA ASP A 261 7.32 -0.66 -12.98
C ASP A 261 8.17 -1.94 -13.04
N PHE A 262 7.75 -2.92 -13.84
CA PHE A 262 8.48 -4.18 -14.03
C PHE A 262 9.57 -4.12 -15.11
N ASP A 263 9.76 -2.97 -15.75
CA ASP A 263 10.90 -2.69 -16.64
C ASP A 263 12.07 -2.06 -15.87
N ALA A 264 11.81 -1.48 -14.70
CA ALA A 264 12.87 -1.04 -13.80
C ALA A 264 13.76 -2.22 -13.36
N PRO A 265 15.10 -2.07 -13.31
CA PRO A 265 16.02 -3.12 -12.88
C PRO A 265 15.68 -3.71 -11.51
N ASP A 266 15.17 -2.90 -10.58
CA ASP A 266 14.73 -3.32 -9.25
C ASP A 266 13.65 -4.42 -9.31
N PHE A 267 12.87 -4.50 -10.40
CA PHE A 267 11.75 -5.43 -10.56
C PHE A 267 11.77 -6.31 -11.80
N ALA A 268 12.71 -6.11 -12.73
CA ALA A 268 12.80 -6.84 -13.99
C ALA A 268 12.86 -8.38 -13.82
N GLY A 269 13.31 -8.85 -12.65
CA GLY A 269 13.34 -10.26 -12.30
C GLY A 269 11.99 -10.89 -11.89
N TYR A 270 10.90 -10.13 -11.77
CA TYR A 270 9.59 -10.60 -11.27
C TYR A 270 8.56 -10.84 -12.39
N THR A 271 8.96 -11.48 -13.49
CA THR A 271 8.04 -11.83 -14.59
C THR A 271 7.67 -13.31 -14.58
N GLY A 272 6.45 -13.61 -15.04
CA GLY A 272 5.90 -14.97 -15.13
C GLY A 272 5.67 -15.65 -13.77
N ASP A 273 5.91 -16.95 -13.72
CA ASP A 273 5.78 -17.75 -12.51
C ASP A 273 6.91 -17.44 -11.51
N CYS A 274 6.66 -16.47 -10.63
CA CYS A 274 7.58 -16.12 -9.56
C CYS A 274 7.80 -17.26 -8.56
N ARG A 275 6.78 -18.12 -8.34
CA ARG A 275 6.82 -19.22 -7.36
C ARG A 275 7.53 -20.48 -7.86
N LYS A 276 8.11 -20.42 -9.07
CA LYS A 276 9.09 -21.40 -9.53
C LYS A 276 10.26 -21.58 -8.54
N ASP A 277 10.67 -20.50 -7.88
CA ASP A 277 11.54 -20.55 -6.71
C ASP A 277 10.71 -20.35 -5.43
N LYS A 278 10.72 -21.33 -4.54
CA LYS A 278 9.85 -21.33 -3.36
C LYS A 278 10.32 -20.40 -2.25
N SER A 279 11.63 -20.15 -2.12
CA SER A 279 12.16 -19.29 -1.05
C SER A 279 12.23 -17.82 -1.43
N ARG A 280 11.96 -17.51 -2.70
CA ARG A 280 11.99 -16.17 -3.26
C ARG A 280 10.79 -15.32 -2.82
N THR A 281 11.00 -14.05 -2.56
CA THR A 281 9.95 -13.03 -2.43
C THR A 281 9.29 -12.84 -3.79
N CYS A 282 7.99 -12.65 -3.85
CA CYS A 282 7.25 -12.42 -5.09
C CYS A 282 6.49 -11.11 -5.04
N VAL A 283 6.49 -10.39 -6.16
CA VAL A 283 5.76 -9.14 -6.33
C VAL A 283 4.66 -9.36 -7.34
N TYR A 284 3.43 -9.02 -6.96
CA TYR A 284 2.25 -9.11 -7.81
C TYR A 284 1.63 -7.73 -7.94
N ALA A 285 1.66 -7.15 -9.13
CA ALA A 285 1.23 -5.76 -9.33
C ALA A 285 0.89 -5.51 -10.80
N ARG A 286 0.00 -4.55 -11.03
CA ARG A 286 -0.18 -3.96 -12.37
C ARG A 286 1.10 -3.20 -12.75
N ASP A 287 1.42 -3.19 -14.03
CA ASP A 287 2.62 -2.54 -14.53
C ASP A 287 2.46 -1.01 -14.58
N ALA A 288 3.46 -0.29 -14.07
CA ALA A 288 3.51 1.16 -14.09
C ALA A 288 4.33 1.66 -15.28
N GLY A 289 3.87 2.71 -15.95
CA GLY A 289 4.64 3.33 -17.04
C GLY A 289 5.85 4.18 -16.62
N LYS A 290 6.20 4.20 -15.31
CA LYS A 290 7.31 5.01 -14.76
C LYS A 290 8.00 4.35 -13.55
N ALA A 291 9.33 4.32 -13.59
CA ALA A 291 10.17 3.74 -12.54
C ALA A 291 10.12 4.52 -11.21
N ASP A 292 9.99 5.84 -11.24
CA ASP A 292 9.99 6.69 -10.04
C ASP A 292 8.59 6.93 -9.45
N GLY A 293 7.63 6.07 -9.80
CA GLY A 293 6.28 6.09 -9.25
C GLY A 293 6.25 5.83 -7.73
N HIS A 294 5.22 6.35 -7.06
CA HIS A 294 5.02 6.14 -5.62
C HIS A 294 4.93 4.65 -5.28
N GLY A 295 4.06 3.90 -5.99
CA GLY A 295 3.88 2.46 -5.81
C GLY A 295 5.16 1.66 -6.05
N THR A 296 5.87 1.94 -7.15
CA THR A 296 7.19 1.33 -7.44
C THR A 296 8.19 1.56 -6.31
N THR A 297 8.25 2.79 -5.77
CA THR A 297 9.19 3.13 -4.70
C THR A 297 8.81 2.45 -3.36
N VAL A 298 7.52 2.44 -3.01
CA VAL A 298 7.00 1.77 -1.80
C VAL A 298 7.23 0.25 -1.87
N ALA A 299 6.91 -0.38 -3.00
CA ALA A 299 7.20 -1.80 -3.22
C ALA A 299 8.71 -2.08 -3.21
N GLY A 300 9.52 -1.13 -3.67
CA GLY A 300 10.98 -1.27 -3.79
C GLY A 300 11.64 -1.44 -2.42
N ILE A 301 11.13 -0.75 -1.40
CA ILE A 301 11.61 -0.86 -0.01
C ILE A 301 11.47 -2.29 0.52
N LEU A 302 10.47 -3.03 0.05
CA LEU A 302 10.25 -4.42 0.44
C LEU A 302 10.98 -5.40 -0.46
N ALA A 303 10.92 -5.22 -1.79
CA ALA A 303 11.20 -6.29 -2.73
C ALA A 303 12.13 -5.93 -3.89
N ALA A 304 12.71 -4.72 -3.94
CA ALA A 304 13.69 -4.40 -4.98
C ALA A 304 14.88 -5.38 -4.99
N GLY A 305 15.37 -5.70 -6.18
CA GLY A 305 16.65 -6.37 -6.37
C GLY A 305 17.79 -5.56 -5.77
N TRP A 306 18.76 -6.24 -5.15
CA TRP A 306 19.92 -5.57 -4.57
C TRP A 306 20.97 -5.30 -5.65
N ASP A 307 21.67 -4.16 -5.51
CA ASP A 307 22.72 -3.69 -6.43
C ASP A 307 22.24 -3.36 -7.87
N ASP A 308 20.93 -3.29 -8.13
CA ASP A 308 20.37 -3.21 -9.49
C ASP A 308 20.01 -1.80 -10.02
N GLY A 309 20.02 -0.73 -9.19
CA GLY A 309 19.91 0.65 -9.71
C GLY A 309 18.73 1.48 -9.22
N GLY A 310 18.29 1.26 -7.98
CA GLY A 310 17.34 2.13 -7.31
C GLY A 310 17.37 1.96 -5.81
N ASN A 311 16.72 0.90 -5.35
CA ASN A 311 16.42 0.59 -3.95
C ASN A 311 17.00 -0.78 -3.54
N SER A 312 16.97 -1.12 -2.26
CA SER A 312 17.46 -2.40 -1.73
C SER A 312 16.38 -3.09 -0.89
N GLY A 313 15.56 -3.97 -1.48
CA GLY A 313 14.40 -4.54 -0.80
C GLY A 313 14.73 -5.32 0.47
N PHE A 314 14.05 -5.02 1.59
CA PHE A 314 14.30 -5.72 2.86
C PHE A 314 13.94 -7.21 2.80
N LEU A 315 12.77 -7.57 2.26
CA LEU A 315 12.30 -8.96 2.21
C LEU A 315 13.07 -9.78 1.18
N SER A 316 13.39 -9.20 0.01
CA SER A 316 14.22 -9.86 -1.00
C SER A 316 15.61 -10.23 -0.47
N ALA A 317 16.16 -9.43 0.46
CA ALA A 317 17.41 -9.75 1.15
C ALA A 317 17.34 -11.02 2.02
N LEU A 318 16.13 -11.50 2.34
CA LEU A 318 15.91 -12.67 3.19
C LEU A 318 15.72 -13.96 2.37
N ASP A 319 15.56 -13.88 1.05
CA ASP A 319 15.19 -15.00 0.14
C ASP A 319 16.13 -16.22 0.23
N ASP A 320 17.39 -15.96 0.61
CA ASP A 320 18.46 -16.94 0.78
C ASP A 320 18.14 -18.03 1.84
N VAL A 321 17.31 -17.69 2.83
CA VAL A 321 16.93 -18.55 3.97
C VAL A 321 15.44 -18.50 4.30
N GLY A 322 14.77 -17.50 3.75
CA GLY A 322 13.39 -17.18 4.07
C GLY A 322 12.44 -18.21 3.48
N PRO A 323 11.19 -18.18 3.95
CA PRO A 323 10.14 -19.04 3.41
C PRO A 323 9.57 -18.53 2.07
N GLY A 324 10.08 -17.41 1.56
CA GLY A 324 9.45 -16.60 0.51
C GLY A 324 8.30 -15.75 1.06
N PHE A 325 8.16 -14.53 0.55
CA PHE A 325 7.08 -13.61 0.91
C PHE A 325 6.22 -13.27 -0.32
N ASP A 326 4.91 -13.13 -0.16
CA ASP A 326 4.05 -12.59 -1.23
C ASP A 326 3.82 -11.09 -0.95
N VAL A 327 4.27 -10.22 -1.84
CA VAL A 327 4.01 -8.78 -1.83
C VAL A 327 2.98 -8.48 -2.91
N ILE A 328 1.74 -8.28 -2.51
CA ILE A 328 0.64 -8.01 -3.43
C ILE A 328 0.35 -6.51 -3.40
N VAL A 329 0.52 -5.85 -4.54
CA VAL A 329 0.20 -4.43 -4.73
C VAL A 329 -1.15 -4.32 -5.43
N ASP A 330 -2.16 -3.84 -4.71
CA ASP A 330 -3.50 -3.66 -5.26
C ASP A 330 -4.27 -2.51 -4.61
N ARG A 331 -5.02 -1.78 -5.44
CA ARG A 331 -5.94 -0.72 -5.04
C ARG A 331 -7.39 -1.00 -5.47
N SER A 332 -7.65 -2.20 -5.99
CA SER A 332 -8.94 -2.61 -6.59
C SER A 332 -9.32 -1.75 -7.80
N SER A 333 -9.99 -0.61 -7.59
CA SER A 333 -10.44 0.33 -8.62
C SER A 333 -10.00 1.75 -8.28
N ASP A 334 -10.17 2.69 -9.19
CA ASP A 334 -9.84 4.10 -8.95
C ASP A 334 -10.87 4.85 -8.07
N ALA A 335 -11.73 4.13 -7.33
CA ALA A 335 -12.79 4.69 -6.49
C ALA A 335 -12.32 5.22 -5.13
N GLY A 336 -11.11 5.77 -5.07
CA GLY A 336 -10.55 6.44 -3.90
C GLY A 336 -10.50 5.58 -2.64
N ILE A 337 -10.94 6.13 -1.50
CA ILE A 337 -10.80 5.46 -0.19
C ILE A 337 -11.68 4.21 -0.10
N THR A 338 -12.89 4.27 -0.66
CA THR A 338 -13.80 3.11 -0.62
C THR A 338 -13.19 1.90 -1.35
N ALA A 339 -12.52 2.12 -2.50
CA ALA A 339 -11.79 1.07 -3.20
C ALA A 339 -10.57 0.55 -2.43
N ASN A 340 -9.83 1.43 -1.75
CA ASN A 340 -8.71 1.04 -0.88
C ASN A 340 -9.17 0.05 0.21
N ILE A 341 -10.35 0.29 0.80
CA ILE A 341 -10.93 -0.61 1.81
C ILE A 341 -11.42 -1.91 1.17
N ALA A 342 -12.08 -1.86 0.00
CA ALA A 342 -12.47 -3.07 -0.73
C ALA A 342 -11.27 -3.96 -1.07
N ALA A 343 -10.17 -3.37 -1.55
CA ALA A 343 -8.90 -4.07 -1.81
C ALA A 343 -8.33 -4.68 -0.52
N SER A 344 -8.35 -3.93 0.58
CA SER A 344 -7.86 -4.41 1.89
C SER A 344 -8.66 -5.62 2.39
N VAL A 345 -9.99 -5.59 2.26
CA VAL A 345 -10.86 -6.73 2.61
C VAL A 345 -10.53 -7.95 1.76
N ASN A 346 -10.44 -7.80 0.43
CA ASN A 346 -10.10 -8.90 -0.47
C ASN A 346 -8.72 -9.49 -0.16
N LEU A 347 -7.71 -8.64 0.09
CA LEU A 347 -6.36 -9.09 0.43
C LEU A 347 -6.32 -9.88 1.73
N VAL A 348 -7.09 -9.47 2.73
CA VAL A 348 -7.21 -10.18 4.01
C VAL A 348 -7.94 -11.51 3.85
N GLN A 349 -9.03 -11.55 3.09
CA GLN A 349 -9.73 -12.79 2.75
C GLN A 349 -8.83 -13.74 1.92
N ASP A 350 -7.96 -13.19 1.10
CA ASP A 350 -6.91 -13.91 0.38
C ASP A 350 -5.70 -14.25 1.28
N GLY A 351 -5.76 -14.03 2.59
CA GLY A 351 -4.76 -14.48 3.55
C GLY A 351 -3.58 -13.53 3.80
N ALA A 352 -3.69 -12.26 3.42
CA ALA A 352 -2.72 -11.25 3.84
C ALA A 352 -2.77 -11.08 5.37
N ARG A 353 -1.60 -11.18 6.01
CA ARG A 353 -1.44 -11.00 7.47
C ARG A 353 -0.98 -9.60 7.84
N VAL A 354 -0.41 -8.87 6.88
CA VAL A 354 0.08 -7.50 7.03
C VAL A 354 -0.46 -6.66 5.88
N LEU A 355 -1.15 -5.57 6.18
CA LEU A 355 -1.53 -4.55 5.22
C LEU A 355 -0.65 -3.31 5.40
N ASN A 356 -0.16 -2.74 4.28
CA ASN A 356 0.57 -1.49 4.25
C ASN A 356 -0.31 -0.40 3.62
N TRP A 357 -0.66 0.61 4.43
CA TRP A 357 -1.40 1.80 4.03
C TRP A 357 -0.49 3.02 4.05
N SER A 358 0.21 3.28 2.94
CA SER A 358 1.07 4.47 2.76
C SER A 358 0.27 5.72 2.37
N TRP A 359 -1.00 5.82 2.78
CA TRP A 359 -1.91 6.92 2.45
C TRP A 359 -2.59 7.48 3.70
N GLY A 360 -3.16 8.68 3.55
CA GLY A 360 -3.90 9.34 4.60
C GLY A 360 -4.60 10.60 4.09
N ILE A 361 -5.67 11.00 4.77
CA ILE A 361 -6.47 12.18 4.45
C ILE A 361 -6.62 13.13 5.64
N HIS A 362 -6.90 14.40 5.33
CA HIS A 362 -7.15 15.48 6.27
C HIS A 362 -8.56 16.04 6.12
N ARG A 363 -9.20 16.51 7.20
CA ARG A 363 -10.47 17.25 7.10
C ARG A 363 -10.17 18.71 6.73
N ILE A 364 -11.02 19.35 5.93
CA ILE A 364 -10.95 20.81 5.71
C ILE A 364 -10.85 21.52 7.07
N GLY A 365 -9.93 22.48 7.18
CA GLY A 365 -9.66 23.21 8.41
C GLY A 365 -8.59 22.57 9.29
N ALA A 366 -8.00 21.43 8.90
CA ALA A 366 -6.82 20.88 9.55
C ALA A 366 -5.66 21.90 9.53
N ILE A 367 -4.90 21.91 10.62
CA ILE A 367 -3.74 22.78 10.82
C ILE A 367 -2.51 21.96 11.19
N ASP A 368 -1.33 22.48 10.85
CA ASP A 368 -0.05 21.93 11.28
C ASP A 368 0.26 22.32 12.74
N VAL A 369 1.38 21.83 13.29
CA VAL A 369 1.85 22.14 14.64
C VAL A 369 2.15 23.63 14.88
N LYS A 370 2.30 24.43 13.82
CA LYS A 370 2.51 25.89 13.89
C LYS A 370 1.20 26.68 13.79
N GLY A 371 0.08 25.99 13.50
CA GLY A 371 -1.22 26.59 13.28
C GLY A 371 -1.46 27.04 11.84
N ASP A 372 -0.60 26.67 10.89
CA ASP A 372 -0.79 26.96 9.47
C ASP A 372 -1.77 25.95 8.84
N PRO A 373 -2.66 26.36 7.92
CA PRO A 373 -3.62 25.45 7.29
C PRO A 373 -2.95 24.37 6.44
N ILE A 374 -3.50 23.15 6.48
CA ILE A 374 -3.14 22.04 5.60
C ILE A 374 -4.12 22.02 4.43
N ASP A 375 -3.59 22.06 3.20
CA ASP A 375 -4.38 22.11 1.95
C ASP A 375 -4.21 20.87 1.06
N SER A 376 -3.46 19.88 1.54
CA SER A 376 -3.18 18.63 0.82
C SER A 376 -3.98 17.47 1.36
N LEU A 377 -4.45 16.60 0.45
CA LEU A 377 -5.24 15.41 0.77
C LEU A 377 -6.46 15.72 1.67
N VAL A 378 -7.03 16.92 1.51
CA VAL A 378 -8.16 17.38 2.29
C VAL A 378 -9.49 16.82 1.77
N ARG A 379 -10.45 16.67 2.68
CA ARG A 379 -11.80 16.15 2.47
C ARG A 379 -12.81 17.01 3.22
N SER A 380 -14.00 17.15 2.67
CA SER A 380 -15.11 17.82 3.34
C SER A 380 -15.50 17.08 4.61
N GLY A 381 -16.22 17.77 5.52
CA GLY A 381 -16.72 17.13 6.73
C GLY A 381 -17.64 15.95 6.44
N ILE A 382 -18.46 16.04 5.39
CA ILE A 382 -19.41 14.99 4.99
C ILE A 382 -18.67 13.73 4.53
N ALA A 383 -17.68 13.89 3.64
CA ALA A 383 -16.87 12.76 3.19
C ALA A 383 -16.10 12.13 4.37
N MET A 384 -15.51 12.98 5.24
CA MET A 384 -14.77 12.49 6.39
C MET A 384 -15.61 11.66 7.35
N SER A 385 -16.84 12.08 7.67
CA SER A 385 -17.72 11.29 8.53
C SER A 385 -18.05 9.93 7.89
N GLY A 386 -18.32 9.88 6.58
CA GLY A 386 -18.54 8.59 5.91
C GLY A 386 -17.31 7.67 5.93
N TYR A 387 -16.11 8.23 5.76
CA TYR A 387 -14.87 7.45 5.84
C TYR A 387 -14.53 6.97 7.25
N GLU A 388 -14.88 7.76 8.27
CA GLU A 388 -14.74 7.39 9.67
C GLU A 388 -15.56 6.13 9.97
N GLU A 389 -16.85 6.14 9.65
CA GLU A 389 -17.73 4.97 9.84
C GLU A 389 -17.25 3.76 9.02
N LEU A 390 -16.84 3.96 7.76
CA LEU A 390 -16.30 2.87 6.93
C LEU A 390 -15.04 2.22 7.53
N LEU A 391 -14.16 3.03 8.13
CA LEU A 391 -12.95 2.54 8.79
C LEU A 391 -13.27 1.86 10.13
N GLU A 392 -14.26 2.36 10.86
CA GLU A 392 -14.76 1.69 12.08
C GLU A 392 -15.27 0.29 11.75
N GLU A 393 -16.15 0.16 10.76
CA GLU A 393 -16.64 -1.13 10.25
C GLU A 393 -15.50 -2.05 9.83
N PHE A 394 -14.51 -1.52 9.10
CA PHE A 394 -13.34 -2.30 8.69
C PHE A 394 -12.55 -2.84 9.89
N PHE A 395 -12.29 -2.04 10.92
CA PHE A 395 -11.55 -2.49 12.10
C PHE A 395 -12.38 -3.35 13.05
N LEU A 396 -13.71 -3.20 13.08
CA LEU A 396 -14.62 -4.11 13.77
C LEU A 396 -14.60 -5.49 13.12
N TRP A 397 -14.75 -5.54 11.80
CA TRP A 397 -14.64 -6.78 11.01
C TRP A 397 -13.28 -7.46 11.17
N LEU A 398 -12.18 -6.71 11.09
CA LEU A 398 -10.84 -7.27 11.34
C LEU A 398 -10.74 -7.87 12.74
N ARG A 399 -11.33 -7.23 13.76
CA ARG A 399 -11.24 -7.73 15.14
C ARG A 399 -12.05 -8.99 15.34
N SER A 400 -13.21 -9.11 14.69
CA SER A 400 -14.09 -10.28 14.84
C SER A 400 -13.62 -11.47 13.99
N GLU A 401 -13.31 -11.23 12.72
CA GLU A 401 -13.06 -12.31 11.75
C GLU A 401 -11.58 -12.57 11.48
N HIS A 402 -10.71 -11.57 11.69
CA HIS A 402 -9.29 -11.63 11.35
C HIS A 402 -8.38 -11.04 12.44
N PRO A 403 -8.49 -11.50 13.71
CA PRO A 403 -7.79 -10.90 14.86
C PRO A 403 -6.27 -11.02 14.79
N ASP A 404 -5.75 -11.80 13.83
CA ASP A 404 -4.35 -12.05 13.58
C ASP A 404 -3.72 -11.14 12.51
N VAL A 405 -4.52 -10.26 11.87
CA VAL A 405 -4.08 -9.30 10.85
C VAL A 405 -3.66 -7.98 11.48
N VAL A 406 -2.60 -7.37 10.92
CA VAL A 406 -2.15 -6.02 11.26
C VAL A 406 -2.18 -5.10 10.05
N VAL A 407 -2.49 -3.83 10.31
CA VAL A 407 -2.45 -2.71 9.37
C VAL A 407 -1.35 -1.76 9.80
N VAL A 408 -0.43 -1.46 8.90
CA VAL A 408 0.67 -0.51 9.11
C VAL A 408 0.38 0.73 8.28
N ASN A 409 0.19 1.88 8.92
CA ASN A 409 -0.22 3.12 8.29
C ASN A 409 0.80 4.23 8.48
N SER A 410 0.94 5.08 7.45
CA SER A 410 1.76 6.28 7.54
C SER A 410 1.12 7.34 8.44
N ALA A 411 1.92 7.95 9.32
CA ALA A 411 1.44 9.04 10.19
C ALA A 411 0.90 10.24 9.39
N GLY A 412 1.50 10.51 8.23
CA GLY A 412 1.20 11.65 7.36
C GLY A 412 2.34 12.67 7.33
N ASN A 413 2.32 13.51 6.29
CA ASN A 413 3.40 14.47 5.98
C ASN A 413 2.94 15.94 6.15
N GLY A 414 1.94 16.18 6.99
CA GLY A 414 1.34 17.51 7.20
C GLY A 414 1.98 18.32 8.33
N SER A 415 3.05 17.81 8.96
CA SER A 415 3.61 18.36 10.20
C SER A 415 2.52 18.62 11.25
N SER A 416 1.59 17.67 11.42
CA SER A 416 0.41 17.78 12.29
C SER A 416 0.38 16.67 13.34
N PHE A 417 -0.73 16.56 14.05
CA PHE A 417 -0.98 15.57 15.10
C PHE A 417 -1.74 14.37 14.52
N SER A 418 -1.17 13.17 14.64
CA SER A 418 -1.74 11.94 14.08
C SER A 418 -3.01 11.48 14.77
N GLY A 419 -3.16 11.80 16.06
CA GLY A 419 -4.26 11.42 16.95
C GLY A 419 -5.44 12.40 16.98
N ARG A 420 -5.44 13.47 16.17
CA ARG A 420 -6.60 14.36 16.03
C ARG A 420 -7.64 13.72 15.11
N ASP A 421 -8.47 12.86 15.68
CA ASP A 421 -9.62 12.18 15.06
C ASP A 421 -10.50 13.12 14.22
N GLU A 422 -10.82 14.31 14.73
CA GLU A 422 -11.62 15.32 14.03
C GLU A 422 -11.01 15.76 12.68
N TYR A 423 -9.71 15.53 12.45
CA TYR A 423 -8.98 16.08 11.31
C TYR A 423 -8.15 15.09 10.50
N ARG A 424 -7.97 13.84 10.93
CA ARG A 424 -7.00 12.92 10.33
C ARG A 424 -7.51 11.49 10.30
N LEU A 425 -7.47 10.82 9.14
CA LEU A 425 -7.78 9.39 8.99
C LEU A 425 -6.76 8.68 8.06
N PRO A 426 -6.41 7.40 8.28
CA PRO A 426 -6.91 6.51 9.33
C PRO A 426 -6.06 6.55 10.60
N SER A 427 -4.92 7.28 10.59
CA SER A 427 -3.93 7.23 11.67
C SER A 427 -4.48 7.54 13.06
N SER A 428 -5.58 8.29 13.18
CA SER A 428 -6.19 8.65 14.46
C SER A 428 -6.88 7.48 15.18
N PHE A 429 -7.31 6.45 14.45
CA PHE A 429 -8.04 5.31 15.01
C PHE A 429 -7.25 4.58 16.08
N ILE A 430 -7.88 4.28 17.20
CA ILE A 430 -7.25 3.56 18.32
C ILE A 430 -7.68 2.09 18.29
N THR A 431 -6.78 1.21 17.85
CA THR A 431 -6.98 -0.24 17.82
C THR A 431 -5.63 -0.96 17.88
N ASP A 432 -5.59 -2.18 18.41
CA ASP A 432 -4.38 -3.01 18.46
C ASP A 432 -3.90 -3.48 17.09
N GLN A 433 -4.79 -3.46 16.09
CA GLN A 433 -4.49 -3.88 14.72
C GLN A 433 -3.94 -2.75 13.83
N LEU A 434 -3.85 -1.50 14.30
CA LEU A 434 -3.34 -0.36 13.51
C LEU A 434 -2.05 0.22 14.09
N PHE A 435 -0.96 0.09 13.34
CA PHE A 435 0.38 0.57 13.68
C PHE A 435 0.67 1.84 12.89
N VAL A 436 0.91 2.95 13.57
CA VAL A 436 1.14 4.25 12.93
C VAL A 436 2.63 4.57 12.92
N VAL A 437 3.16 4.84 11.74
CA VAL A 437 4.60 4.98 11.50
C VAL A 437 4.95 6.42 11.15
N GLY A 438 5.74 7.03 12.02
CA GLY A 438 6.34 8.35 11.81
C GLY A 438 7.63 8.28 11.01
N GLY A 439 8.09 9.44 10.53
CA GLY A 439 9.26 9.54 9.67
C GLY A 439 10.44 10.23 10.35
N HIS A 440 11.60 9.57 10.34
CA HIS A 440 12.87 10.18 10.70
C HIS A 440 13.85 10.17 9.52
N GLN A 441 14.97 10.86 9.69
CA GLN A 441 16.10 10.86 8.76
C GLN A 441 17.42 10.81 9.55
N ARG A 442 18.51 10.49 8.86
CA ARG A 442 19.85 10.54 9.45
C ARG A 442 20.20 11.97 9.89
N SER A 443 20.70 12.12 11.11
CA SER A 443 21.23 13.40 11.61
C SER A 443 22.64 13.68 11.07
N ASN A 444 23.15 14.90 11.28
CA ASN A 444 24.54 15.22 10.97
C ASN A 444 25.53 14.83 12.09
N GLU A 445 25.03 14.30 13.21
CA GLU A 445 25.85 13.98 14.39
C GLU A 445 26.65 12.69 14.16
N ASN A 446 27.91 12.67 14.59
CA ASN A 446 28.78 11.50 14.48
C ASN A 446 28.81 10.72 15.78
N VAL A 447 27.69 10.05 16.08
CA VAL A 447 27.45 9.26 17.29
C VAL A 447 27.21 7.77 16.94
N SER A 448 27.15 6.89 17.94
CA SER A 448 26.79 5.48 17.69
C SER A 448 25.34 5.37 17.20
N VAL A 449 25.01 4.27 16.52
CA VAL A 449 23.66 4.08 15.95
C VAL A 449 22.59 4.17 17.04
N ASP A 450 22.88 3.56 18.19
CA ASP A 450 22.09 3.47 19.41
C ASP A 450 21.92 4.81 20.16
N ASP A 451 22.71 5.84 19.85
CA ASP A 451 22.57 7.17 20.44
C ASP A 451 21.28 7.87 19.93
N PRO A 452 20.47 8.49 20.82
CA PRO A 452 19.25 9.21 20.42
C PRO A 452 19.49 10.32 19.39
N GLN A 453 20.69 10.90 19.33
CA GLN A 453 21.05 11.96 18.39
C GLN A 453 21.40 11.44 16.99
N TYR A 454 21.48 10.12 16.77
CA TYR A 454 21.86 9.54 15.49
C TYR A 454 20.83 9.83 14.39
N ALA A 455 19.55 9.88 14.74
CA ALA A 455 18.46 10.23 13.83
C ALA A 455 17.71 11.45 14.35
N ILE A 456 17.12 12.21 13.43
CA ILE A 456 16.23 13.33 13.74
C ILE A 456 14.90 13.14 13.05
N ARG A 457 13.81 13.60 13.67
CA ARG A 457 12.49 13.58 13.03
C ARG A 457 12.53 14.39 11.73
N ARG A 458 11.82 13.89 10.70
CA ARG A 458 11.53 14.69 9.51
C ARG A 458 10.52 15.78 9.86
N LYS A 459 10.81 17.02 9.49
CA LYS A 459 9.95 18.18 9.79
C LYS A 459 8.50 17.96 9.36
N ALA A 460 8.30 17.40 8.18
CA ALA A 460 6.99 17.11 7.62
C ALA A 460 6.24 15.96 8.33
N SER A 461 6.92 15.07 9.05
CA SER A 461 6.27 13.93 9.71
C SER A 461 5.27 14.43 10.75
N ASN A 462 4.06 13.89 10.70
CA ASN A 462 3.14 14.00 11.83
C ASN A 462 3.72 13.34 13.08
N ILE A 463 3.24 13.79 14.24
CA ILE A 463 3.73 13.43 15.58
C ILE A 463 2.55 13.12 16.50
N ASP A 464 2.87 12.87 17.78
CA ASP A 464 2.03 12.57 18.95
C ASP A 464 2.01 11.11 19.41
N MET A 465 1.33 10.89 20.54
CA MET A 465 1.18 9.59 21.18
C MET A 465 0.49 8.53 20.31
N ARG A 466 -0.14 8.92 19.20
CA ARG A 466 -0.73 7.96 18.27
C ARG A 466 0.33 7.32 17.38
N VAL A 467 1.47 7.97 17.16
CA VAL A 467 2.59 7.38 16.41
C VAL A 467 3.25 6.30 17.26
N ASP A 468 3.24 5.05 16.80
CA ASP A 468 3.78 3.90 17.53
C ASP A 468 5.31 3.86 17.45
N ILE A 469 5.88 4.20 16.30
CA ILE A 469 7.32 4.15 16.06
C ILE A 469 7.73 5.06 14.90
N THR A 470 8.96 5.57 14.91
CA THR A 470 9.55 6.23 13.73
C THR A 470 10.47 5.29 12.96
N ALA A 471 10.47 5.37 11.63
CA ALA A 471 11.43 4.70 10.76
C ALA A 471 12.02 5.68 9.74
N ALA A 472 13.17 5.32 9.16
CA ALA A 472 13.80 6.13 8.11
C ALA A 472 12.82 6.36 6.96
N ALA A 473 12.60 7.63 6.61
CA ALA A 473 11.55 8.05 5.71
C ALA A 473 12.05 8.50 4.34
N CYS A 474 13.35 8.40 4.09
CA CYS A 474 13.96 8.80 2.82
C CYS A 474 14.56 7.60 2.11
N VAL A 475 14.25 7.47 0.81
CA VAL A 475 14.72 6.38 -0.04
C VAL A 475 15.08 6.92 -1.43
N ARG A 476 15.83 6.12 -2.18
CA ARG A 476 16.09 6.37 -3.60
C ARG A 476 15.00 5.68 -4.42
N GLY A 477 14.36 6.41 -5.32
CA GLY A 477 13.40 5.85 -6.26
C GLY A 477 14.08 4.91 -7.26
N SER A 478 13.31 3.99 -7.84
CA SER A 478 13.80 3.13 -8.91
C SER A 478 14.10 3.95 -10.18
N THR A 479 15.01 3.45 -11.01
CA THR A 479 15.39 4.09 -12.27
C THR A 479 15.19 3.12 -13.43
N PRO A 480 15.05 3.60 -14.68
CA PRO A 480 15.02 2.71 -15.84
C PRO A 480 16.42 2.19 -16.23
N THR A 481 17.50 2.67 -15.58
CA THR A 481 18.88 2.35 -15.97
C THR A 481 19.56 1.51 -14.89
N PRO A 482 20.12 0.33 -15.23
CA PRO A 482 20.85 -0.49 -14.26
C PRO A 482 21.98 0.28 -13.57
N HIS A 483 22.08 0.10 -12.25
CA HIS A 483 23.08 0.72 -11.38
C HIS A 483 23.07 2.26 -11.33
N GLU A 484 22.06 2.93 -11.89
CA GLU A 484 21.85 4.37 -11.68
C GLU A 484 21.23 4.60 -10.29
N LYS A 485 21.39 5.81 -9.74
CA LYS A 485 20.73 6.18 -8.48
C LYS A 485 19.58 7.12 -8.78
N GLY A 486 18.39 6.74 -8.34
CA GLY A 486 17.21 7.56 -8.53
C GLY A 486 17.17 8.80 -7.65
N ALA A 487 16.12 9.60 -7.88
CA ALA A 487 15.80 10.74 -7.05
C ALA A 487 15.56 10.31 -5.60
N GLU A 488 15.88 11.19 -4.66
CA GLU A 488 15.49 10.98 -3.26
C GLU A 488 14.00 11.32 -3.11
N HIS A 489 13.28 10.41 -2.49
CA HIS A 489 11.90 10.61 -2.09
C HIS A 489 11.81 10.49 -0.57
N CYS A 490 11.12 11.43 0.07
CA CYS A 490 11.01 11.48 1.52
C CYS A 490 9.55 11.64 1.95
N GLY A 491 9.12 10.79 2.89
CA GLY A 491 7.76 10.75 3.37
C GLY A 491 7.52 9.57 4.33
N THR A 492 6.55 9.73 5.23
CA THR A 492 6.09 8.64 6.11
C THR A 492 5.57 7.44 5.33
N SER A 493 5.11 7.63 4.09
CA SER A 493 4.79 6.61 3.09
C SER A 493 5.94 5.64 2.81
N TYR A 494 7.20 6.07 2.94
CA TYR A 494 8.41 5.23 2.77
C TYR A 494 8.92 4.63 4.10
N ALA A 495 8.60 5.24 5.24
CA ALA A 495 8.86 4.65 6.55
C ALA A 495 7.95 3.43 6.82
N THR A 496 6.70 3.52 6.38
CA THR A 496 5.64 2.51 6.58
C THR A 496 6.00 1.11 6.06
N PRO A 497 6.45 0.93 4.80
CA PRO A 497 6.80 -0.39 4.26
C PRO A 497 7.98 -1.05 4.97
N LEU A 498 8.93 -0.29 5.55
CA LEU A 498 10.00 -0.88 6.37
C LEU A 498 9.45 -1.59 7.61
N VAL A 499 8.48 -0.97 8.29
CA VAL A 499 7.82 -1.57 9.46
C VAL A 499 6.94 -2.74 9.02
N ALA A 500 6.18 -2.60 7.93
CA ALA A 500 5.37 -3.71 7.40
C ALA A 500 6.21 -4.94 7.05
N GLY A 501 7.34 -4.74 6.37
CA GLY A 501 8.30 -5.80 6.05
C GLY A 501 8.90 -6.45 7.30
N LEU A 502 9.26 -5.64 8.30
CA LEU A 502 9.74 -6.17 9.58
C LEU A 502 8.70 -7.05 10.28
N LEU A 503 7.44 -6.59 10.36
CA LEU A 503 6.37 -7.35 11.00
C LEU A 503 6.11 -8.67 10.26
N ALA A 504 6.16 -8.68 8.92
CA ALA A 504 6.09 -9.91 8.16
C ALA A 504 7.26 -10.86 8.42
N ALA A 505 8.50 -10.33 8.54
CA ALA A 505 9.65 -11.14 8.91
C ALA A 505 9.53 -11.71 10.35
N MET A 506 9.00 -10.94 11.30
CA MET A 506 8.69 -11.42 12.66
C MET A 506 7.63 -12.53 12.65
N LEU A 507 6.54 -12.35 11.90
CA LEU A 507 5.48 -13.35 11.73
C LEU A 507 5.97 -14.60 11.00
N SER A 508 6.91 -14.45 10.07
CA SER A 508 7.53 -15.61 9.42
C SER A 508 8.32 -16.47 10.40
N ILE A 509 8.86 -15.87 11.47
CA ILE A 509 9.56 -16.57 12.56
C ILE A 509 8.55 -17.18 13.55
N ASN A 510 7.56 -16.40 13.98
CA ASN A 510 6.51 -16.84 14.89
C ASN A 510 5.13 -16.38 14.39
N PRO A 511 4.38 -17.24 13.68
CA PRO A 511 3.09 -16.88 13.09
C PRO A 511 1.96 -16.73 14.11
N ASP A 512 2.17 -17.19 15.34
CA ASP A 512 1.21 -17.15 16.45
C ASP A 512 1.21 -15.81 17.19
N LEU A 513 2.10 -14.87 16.82
CA LEU A 513 2.14 -13.54 17.42
C LEU A 513 0.87 -12.77 17.07
N GLU A 514 0.12 -12.38 18.11
CA GLU A 514 -1.03 -11.50 17.99
C GLU A 514 -0.60 -10.03 17.75
N PRO A 515 -1.47 -9.18 17.17
CA PRO A 515 -1.19 -7.76 16.96
C PRO A 515 -0.64 -7.02 18.19
N SER A 516 -1.24 -7.24 19.37
CA SER A 516 -0.79 -6.62 20.62
C SER A 516 0.62 -7.09 21.03
N GLN A 517 0.95 -8.35 20.78
CA GLN A 517 2.27 -8.92 21.04
C GLN A 517 3.30 -8.38 20.04
N LEU A 518 2.95 -8.30 18.75
CA LEU A 518 3.79 -7.66 17.73
C LEU A 518 4.14 -6.22 18.11
N ARG A 519 3.14 -5.42 18.51
CA ARG A 519 3.35 -4.06 19.00
C ARG A 519 4.29 -4.03 20.20
N MET A 520 4.04 -4.89 21.19
CA MET A 520 4.89 -4.99 22.39
C MET A 520 6.34 -5.34 22.03
N LEU A 521 6.58 -6.29 21.13
CA LEU A 521 7.93 -6.67 20.71
C LEU A 521 8.62 -5.55 19.92
N LEU A 522 7.90 -4.91 18.99
CA LEU A 522 8.39 -3.77 18.20
C LEU A 522 8.83 -2.61 19.12
N ARG A 523 7.98 -2.27 20.10
CA ARG A 523 8.24 -1.21 21.07
C ARG A 523 9.35 -1.56 22.07
N ARG A 524 9.41 -2.81 22.54
CA ARG A 524 10.51 -3.32 23.39
C ARG A 524 11.85 -3.30 22.67
N SER A 525 11.86 -3.49 21.35
CA SER A 525 13.07 -3.45 20.56
C SER A 525 13.55 -2.04 20.24
N ALA A 526 12.67 -1.03 20.30
CA ALA A 526 12.94 0.30 19.78
C ALA A 526 14.17 0.94 20.43
N MET A 527 14.98 1.61 19.61
CA MET A 527 15.96 2.59 20.09
C MET A 527 15.26 3.91 20.44
N THR A 528 15.95 4.81 21.11
CA THR A 528 15.46 6.16 21.42
C THR A 528 15.72 7.16 20.28
N ILE A 529 14.91 8.21 20.19
CA ILE A 529 15.10 9.39 19.32
C ILE A 529 14.54 10.63 20.02
N GLY A 530 15.12 11.81 19.75
CA GLY A 530 14.65 13.08 20.33
C GLY A 530 15.36 13.46 21.63
N GLU A 531 14.92 14.55 22.26
CA GLU A 531 15.46 15.03 23.54
C GLU A 531 14.89 14.23 24.73
N GLU A 532 15.42 14.47 25.94
CA GLU A 532 15.08 13.73 27.16
C GLU A 532 13.75 14.25 27.76
N HIS A 533 12.75 13.36 27.86
CA HIS A 533 11.40 13.54 28.46
C HIS A 533 10.28 14.03 27.51
N ASP A 534 9.76 13.12 26.67
CA ASP A 534 8.46 13.22 25.98
C ASP A 534 7.29 12.89 26.95
N PHE A 535 7.29 13.49 28.14
CA PHE A 535 6.21 13.42 29.14
C PHE A 535 5.56 14.79 29.36
N GLU A 536 5.57 15.63 28.34
CA GLU A 536 4.88 16.92 28.38
C GLU A 536 3.36 16.70 28.15
N PRO A 537 2.48 17.67 28.47
CA PRO A 537 1.03 17.52 28.33
C PRO A 537 0.62 17.11 26.90
N MET A 538 -0.58 16.55 26.70
CA MET A 538 -1.16 16.14 25.40
C MET A 538 -1.06 17.16 24.23
N GLU A 539 -0.62 18.40 24.48
CA GLU A 539 -0.36 19.44 23.47
C GLU A 539 1.14 19.59 23.09
N ALA A 540 2.02 18.72 23.57
CA ALA A 540 3.46 18.82 23.36
C ALA A 540 3.99 18.00 22.18
N ASP A 541 5.19 18.37 21.72
CA ASP A 541 5.90 17.89 20.52
C ASP A 541 6.42 16.43 20.62
N ASP A 542 5.71 15.53 21.31
CA ASP A 542 6.12 14.12 21.45
C ASP A 542 6.15 13.46 20.06
N LEU A 543 7.31 12.96 19.62
CA LEU A 543 7.45 12.43 18.26
C LEU A 543 6.65 11.13 18.07
N THR A 544 6.50 10.37 19.15
CA THR A 544 5.78 9.09 19.25
C THR A 544 5.21 8.89 20.65
N ALA A 545 4.41 7.84 20.85
CA ALA A 545 4.13 7.35 22.19
C ALA A 545 5.44 7.11 22.97
N PRO A 546 5.60 7.69 24.18
CA PRO A 546 6.84 7.54 24.94
C PRO A 546 7.09 6.09 25.32
N ILE A 547 8.35 5.69 25.37
CA ILE A 547 8.76 4.35 25.80
C ILE A 547 8.34 4.15 27.26
N LEU A 548 7.55 3.10 27.49
CA LEU A 548 6.97 2.79 28.80
C LEU A 548 7.87 1.84 29.59
N PRO A 549 7.81 1.86 30.94
CA PRO A 549 8.54 0.90 31.77
C PRO A 549 8.24 -0.57 31.39
N SER A 550 7.00 -0.87 31.01
CA SER A 550 6.58 -2.23 30.58
C SER A 550 7.28 -2.72 29.31
N GLU A 551 7.83 -1.79 28.51
CA GLU A 551 8.63 -2.02 27.31
C GLU A 551 10.13 -2.13 27.63
N ARG A 552 10.50 -2.02 28.91
CA ARG A 552 11.85 -2.16 29.47
C ARG A 552 11.85 -3.03 30.72
N GLY A 553 11.14 -4.17 30.69
CA GLY A 553 11.15 -5.14 31.80
C GLY A 553 10.56 -4.64 33.12
N ASN A 554 9.73 -3.58 33.08
CA ASN A 554 9.21 -2.83 34.23
C ASN A 554 10.28 -2.06 35.03
N GLU A 555 11.42 -1.73 34.41
CA GLU A 555 12.46 -0.89 35.00
C GLU A 555 12.10 0.60 34.91
N LEU A 556 11.52 1.15 35.98
CA LEU A 556 11.08 2.56 36.03
C LEU A 556 12.19 3.60 35.78
N ASN A 557 13.44 3.26 36.11
CA ASN A 557 14.59 4.17 35.97
C ASN A 557 15.46 3.82 34.75
N ASN A 558 14.91 3.05 33.80
CA ASN A 558 15.62 2.76 32.56
C ASN A 558 15.78 4.08 31.77
N PRO A 559 16.98 4.38 31.23
CA PRO A 559 17.25 5.64 30.57
C PRO A 559 16.40 5.87 29.31
N ASP A 560 15.85 4.82 28.71
CA ASP A 560 15.00 4.95 27.52
C ASP A 560 13.56 5.35 27.87
N VAL A 561 13.13 5.17 29.11
CA VAL A 561 11.74 5.42 29.52
C VAL A 561 11.43 6.91 29.41
N GLY A 562 10.35 7.23 28.69
CA GLY A 562 9.96 8.61 28.40
C GLY A 562 10.55 9.20 27.13
N HIS A 563 11.35 8.46 26.37
CA HIS A 563 11.78 8.89 25.04
C HIS A 563 10.87 8.37 23.94
N SER A 564 10.87 9.04 22.80
CA SER A 564 10.27 8.55 21.57
C SER A 564 10.98 7.31 21.02
N ALA A 565 10.22 6.46 20.34
CA ALA A 565 10.67 5.21 19.77
C ALA A 565 11.14 5.34 18.31
N ARG A 566 12.30 4.74 18.05
CA ARG A 566 12.91 4.58 16.73
C ARG A 566 13.09 3.11 16.43
N LEU A 567 12.80 2.72 15.19
CA LEU A 567 12.89 1.36 14.70
C LEU A 567 14.28 0.73 14.93
N ASP A 568 14.32 -0.44 15.58
CA ASP A 568 15.48 -1.35 15.59
C ASP A 568 15.04 -2.69 15.01
N MET A 569 15.29 -2.88 13.72
CA MET A 569 14.88 -4.09 13.01
C MET A 569 15.60 -5.33 13.53
N TYR A 570 16.87 -5.20 13.92
CA TYR A 570 17.66 -6.32 14.45
C TYR A 570 17.06 -6.82 15.76
N LYS A 571 16.82 -5.90 16.69
CA LYS A 571 16.36 -6.27 18.03
C LYS A 571 14.93 -6.82 17.99
N ALA A 572 14.09 -6.32 17.07
CA ALA A 572 12.75 -6.85 16.85
C ALA A 572 12.76 -8.32 16.41
N LEU A 573 13.63 -8.68 15.44
CA LEU A 573 13.78 -10.07 14.99
C LEU A 573 14.36 -10.97 16.09
N ASP A 574 15.33 -10.47 16.87
CA ASP A 574 15.87 -11.20 18.04
C ASP A 574 14.78 -11.51 19.06
N LEU A 575 13.92 -10.54 19.37
CA LEU A 575 12.78 -10.74 20.27
C LEU A 575 11.72 -11.66 19.68
N ALA A 576 11.47 -11.62 18.37
CA ALA A 576 10.57 -12.58 17.70
C ALA A 576 11.10 -14.02 17.81
N VAL A 577 12.41 -14.24 17.68
CA VAL A 577 13.02 -15.56 17.92
C VAL A 577 12.87 -15.99 19.38
N GLN A 578 13.13 -15.10 20.34
CA GLN A 578 12.96 -15.40 21.76
C GLN A 578 11.51 -15.70 22.13
N SER A 579 10.55 -15.13 21.40
CA SER A 579 9.12 -15.36 21.64
C SER A 579 8.71 -16.83 21.47
N LEU A 580 9.42 -17.59 20.64
CA LEU A 580 9.18 -19.03 20.43
C LEU A 580 9.34 -19.87 21.71
N ASP A 581 10.21 -19.44 22.63
CA ASP A 581 10.47 -20.16 23.88
C ASP A 581 9.44 -19.80 24.98
N SER A 582 8.79 -18.64 24.87
CA SER A 582 7.77 -18.16 25.82
C SER A 582 6.35 -18.68 25.58
N VAL A 583 6.11 -19.38 24.45
CA VAL A 583 4.81 -19.99 24.08
C VAL A 583 4.72 -21.47 24.51
N ARG A 584 5.72 -22.01 25.24
CA ARG A 584 5.72 -23.39 25.75
C ARG A 584 5.24 -23.55 27.18
#